data_AF-A0A9W9TD01-F1
#
_entry.id   AF-A0A9W9TD01-F1
#
_cell.length_a   1.000
_cell.length_b   1.000
_cell.length_c   1.000
_cell.angle_alpha   90.00
_cell.angle_beta   90.00
_cell.angle_gamma   90.00
#
_symmetry.space_group_name_H-M   'P 1'
#
loop_
_entity.id
_entity.type
_entity.pdbx_description
1 polymer ?
#
loop_
_entity_poly.entity_id
_entity_poly.type
_entity_poly.pdbx_seq_one_letter_code
_entity_poly.pdbx_strand_id
1 'polypeptide(L)'
;MSRPPLMVPALPLLIFQAATWHQAWFNICWERLESSPINAISSLGPVEIWHICRFVEPNFAEKLRKSGLDLGKSLPEDAAPGWQSVATRRDPEPMFSWLLSSGSKPPEGFLTYIATHNCTEAATWVMDHIKSQQDWCNAALAAAESADERSTTMLAIILPKFAAKWGIGQTLARDVVIKIVRGVCDDVAKCDLPMIFVDKEDYAIKKIRILGGSTGEGHVVGMNIMAGNARLYRLALELENKK
;
A
#
# COMPACT_ATOMS: atom_id res chain seq x y z
N MET A 1 36.52 8.15 -30.14
CA MET A 1 35.35 7.58 -29.45
C MET A 1 34.40 8.71 -29.11
N SER A 2 33.43 8.97 -29.98
CA SER A 2 32.42 10.02 -29.75
C SER A 2 31.39 9.48 -28.77
N ARG A 3 31.18 10.18 -27.65
CA ARG A 3 30.06 9.92 -26.75
C ARG A 3 28.76 10.08 -27.55
N PRO A 4 27.75 9.20 -27.39
CA PRO A 4 26.46 9.40 -28.03
C PRO A 4 25.85 10.69 -27.49
N PRO A 5 25.18 11.50 -28.34
CA PRO A 5 24.51 12.71 -27.88
C PRO A 5 23.38 12.30 -26.94
N LEU A 6 23.36 12.89 -25.74
CA LEU A 6 22.19 12.89 -24.87
C LEU A 6 21.06 13.56 -25.67
N MET A 7 20.13 12.77 -26.21
CA MET A 7 18.92 13.30 -26.84
C MET A 7 18.08 13.96 -25.76
N VAL A 8 18.20 15.28 -25.65
CA VAL A 8 17.25 16.09 -24.89
C VAL A 8 15.90 15.96 -25.59
N PRO A 9 14.82 15.53 -24.91
CA PRO A 9 13.52 15.44 -25.54
C PRO A 9 13.11 16.81 -26.09
N ALA A 10 12.50 16.83 -27.27
CA ALA A 10 11.97 18.08 -27.84
C ALA A 10 11.01 18.74 -26.83
N LEU A 11 11.06 20.06 -26.71
CA LEU A 11 10.28 20.86 -25.74
C LEU A 11 8.80 20.43 -25.60
N PRO A 12 8.06 20.08 -26.68
CA PRO A 12 6.69 19.58 -26.55
C PRO A 12 6.54 18.28 -25.75
N LEU A 13 7.52 17.37 -25.80
CA LEU A 13 7.52 16.12 -25.03
C LEU A 13 7.75 16.39 -23.54
N LEU A 14 8.65 17.30 -23.20
CA LEU A 14 8.88 17.73 -21.82
C LEU A 14 7.63 18.36 -21.20
N ILE A 15 6.92 19.19 -21.97
CA ILE A 15 5.65 19.78 -21.53
C ILE A 15 4.60 18.68 -21.29
N PHE A 16 4.51 17.69 -22.17
CA PHE A 16 3.57 16.58 -22.00
C PHE A 16 3.88 15.72 -20.78
N GLN A 17 5.15 15.37 -20.57
CA GLN A 17 5.60 14.65 -19.36
C GLN A 17 5.29 15.45 -18.09
N ALA A 18 5.59 16.76 -18.07
CA ALA A 18 5.27 17.63 -16.94
C ALA A 18 3.76 17.74 -16.69
N ALA A 19 2.94 17.75 -17.75
CA ALA A 19 1.49 17.81 -17.64
C ALA A 19 0.90 16.60 -16.89
N THR A 20 1.57 15.45 -16.89
CA THR A 20 1.11 14.24 -16.18
C THR A 20 0.92 14.43 -14.68
N TRP A 21 1.54 15.44 -14.07
CA TRP A 21 1.40 15.75 -12.65
C TRP A 21 0.05 16.40 -12.29
N HIS A 22 -0.68 16.92 -13.28
CA HIS A 22 -1.91 17.69 -13.06
C HIS A 22 -3.00 17.29 -14.05
N GLN A 23 -4.12 16.76 -13.55
CA GLN A 23 -5.24 16.29 -14.37
C GLN A 23 -5.69 17.29 -15.45
N ALA A 24 -5.91 18.55 -15.06
CA ALA A 24 -6.37 19.58 -16.00
C ALA A 24 -5.36 19.83 -17.12
N TRP A 25 -4.06 19.88 -16.80
CA TRP A 25 -3.01 20.11 -17.79
C TRP A 25 -2.83 18.89 -18.69
N PHE A 26 -2.84 17.70 -18.11
CA PHE A 26 -2.77 16.47 -18.87
C PHE A 26 -3.92 16.37 -19.88
N ASN A 27 -5.15 16.65 -19.47
CA ASN A 27 -6.31 16.66 -20.36
C ASN A 27 -6.15 17.66 -21.51
N ILE A 28 -5.75 18.90 -21.22
CA ILE A 28 -5.53 19.94 -22.24
C ILE A 28 -4.44 19.52 -23.22
N CYS A 29 -3.32 19.00 -22.72
CA CYS A 29 -2.23 18.54 -23.57
C CYS A 29 -2.65 17.33 -24.41
N TRP A 30 -3.42 16.41 -23.83
CA TRP A 30 -3.94 15.24 -24.54
C TRP A 30 -4.89 15.62 -25.66
N GLU A 31 -5.86 16.49 -25.42
CA GLU A 31 -6.81 16.98 -26.45
C GLU A 31 -6.08 17.61 -27.65
N ARG A 32 -4.98 18.33 -27.39
CA ARG A 32 -4.15 18.92 -28.46
C ARG A 32 -3.34 17.88 -29.24
N LEU A 33 -3.08 16.71 -28.66
CA LEU A 33 -2.25 15.65 -29.23
C LEU A 33 -3.08 14.49 -29.78
N GLU A 34 -4.40 14.47 -29.58
CA GLU A 34 -5.29 13.33 -29.88
C GLU A 34 -5.20 12.85 -31.34
N SER A 35 -4.90 13.75 -32.27
CA SER A 35 -4.73 13.44 -33.70
C SER A 35 -3.40 12.77 -34.07
N SER A 36 -2.36 12.85 -33.22
CA SER A 36 -1.05 12.23 -33.45
C SER A 36 -0.28 11.96 -32.15
N PRO A 37 -0.75 11.05 -31.29
CA PRO A 37 -0.25 10.93 -29.92
C PRO A 37 1.01 10.06 -29.78
N ILE A 38 1.42 9.33 -30.83
CA ILE A 38 2.41 8.23 -30.76
C ILE A 38 3.74 8.67 -30.12
N ASN A 39 4.32 9.79 -30.58
CA ASN A 39 5.60 10.28 -30.05
C ASN A 39 5.48 10.73 -28.59
N ALA A 40 4.36 11.35 -28.22
CA ALA A 40 4.10 11.80 -26.87
C ALA A 40 3.93 10.62 -25.90
N ILE A 41 3.12 9.62 -26.27
CA ILE A 41 2.94 8.38 -25.50
C ILE A 41 4.27 7.65 -25.29
N SER A 42 5.09 7.53 -26.34
CA SER A 42 6.39 6.83 -26.26
C SER A 42 7.39 7.49 -25.31
N SER A 43 7.16 8.76 -24.95
CA SER A 43 8.00 9.51 -24.02
C SER A 43 7.65 9.26 -22.54
N LEU A 44 6.52 8.60 -22.24
CA LEU A 44 6.08 8.38 -20.87
C LEU A 44 6.79 7.18 -20.25
N GLY A 45 7.40 7.38 -19.09
CA GLY A 45 8.02 6.36 -18.28
C GLY A 45 7.15 5.91 -17.10
N PRO A 46 7.71 5.10 -16.18
CA PRO A 46 7.02 4.64 -14.98
C PRO A 46 6.47 5.77 -14.12
N VAL A 47 7.24 6.87 -13.97
CA VAL A 47 6.88 8.03 -13.14
C VAL A 47 5.66 8.75 -13.71
N GLU A 48 5.64 8.99 -15.02
CA GLU A 48 4.51 9.62 -15.68
C GLU A 48 3.26 8.75 -15.63
N ILE A 49 3.39 7.43 -15.86
CA ILE A 49 2.27 6.48 -15.73
C ILE A 49 1.73 6.50 -14.31
N TRP A 50 2.61 6.52 -13.31
CA TRP A 50 2.21 6.64 -11.92
C TRP A 50 1.40 7.92 -11.69
N HIS A 51 1.84 9.10 -12.17
CA HIS A 51 1.07 10.32 -12.00
C HIS A 51 -0.30 10.30 -12.70
N ILE A 52 -0.37 9.83 -13.94
CA ILE A 52 -1.62 9.73 -14.70
C ILE A 52 -2.64 8.86 -13.95
N CYS A 53 -2.19 7.72 -13.41
CA CYS A 53 -3.07 6.76 -12.74
C CYS A 53 -3.71 7.31 -11.45
N ARG A 54 -3.19 8.41 -10.87
CA ARG A 54 -3.75 9.04 -9.66
C ARG A 54 -5.08 9.74 -9.88
N PHE A 55 -5.40 10.10 -11.12
CA PHE A 55 -6.60 10.90 -11.42
C PHE A 55 -7.36 10.44 -12.66
N VAL A 56 -6.79 9.57 -13.49
CA VAL A 56 -7.45 9.12 -14.72
C VAL A 56 -8.69 8.31 -14.38
N GLU A 57 -9.80 8.61 -15.04
CA GLU A 57 -11.05 7.84 -14.88
C GLU A 57 -11.13 6.71 -15.92
N PRO A 58 -11.89 5.62 -15.65
CA PRO A 58 -11.96 4.45 -16.54
C PRO A 58 -12.27 4.80 -18.01
N ASN A 59 -13.20 5.73 -18.24
CA ASN A 59 -13.54 6.16 -19.60
C ASN A 59 -12.36 6.83 -20.32
N PHE A 60 -11.55 7.59 -19.59
CA PHE A 60 -10.38 8.25 -20.16
C PHE A 60 -9.21 7.28 -20.29
N ALA A 61 -9.01 6.39 -19.33
CA ALA A 61 -8.05 5.29 -19.41
C ALA A 61 -8.29 4.41 -20.64
N GLU A 62 -9.55 4.14 -20.98
CA GLU A 62 -9.90 3.40 -22.20
C GLU A 62 -9.56 4.17 -23.48
N LYS A 63 -9.70 5.51 -23.49
CA LYS A 63 -9.22 6.34 -24.62
C LYS A 63 -7.70 6.27 -24.75
N LEU A 64 -6.97 6.42 -23.64
CA LEU A 64 -5.51 6.32 -23.62
C LEU A 64 -5.04 4.97 -24.16
N ARG A 65 -5.69 3.88 -23.73
CA ARG A 65 -5.41 2.51 -24.18
C ARG A 65 -5.63 2.33 -25.69
N LYS A 66 -6.76 2.83 -26.22
CA LYS A 66 -7.06 2.81 -27.67
C LYS A 66 -6.03 3.59 -28.49
N SER A 67 -5.44 4.64 -27.90
CA SER A 67 -4.37 5.43 -28.51
C SER A 67 -2.97 4.82 -28.32
N GLY A 68 -2.85 3.68 -27.64
CA GLY A 68 -1.59 2.93 -27.48
C GLY A 68 -0.88 3.09 -26.13
N LEU A 69 -1.44 3.83 -25.17
CA LEU A 69 -0.92 3.94 -23.81
C LEU A 69 -1.61 2.93 -22.88
N ASP A 70 -0.95 1.81 -22.62
CA ASP A 70 -1.43 0.80 -21.67
C ASP A 70 -0.95 1.10 -20.24
N LEU A 71 -1.84 1.66 -19.43
CA LEU A 71 -1.60 1.98 -18.02
C LEU A 71 -1.47 0.74 -17.12
N GLY A 72 -1.94 -0.42 -17.58
CA GLY A 72 -1.88 -1.69 -16.85
C GLY A 72 -0.64 -2.52 -17.14
N LYS A 73 0.22 -2.07 -18.06
CA LYS A 73 1.42 -2.78 -18.48
C LYS A 73 2.49 -2.77 -17.38
N SER A 74 2.95 -3.95 -16.99
CA SER A 74 4.13 -4.10 -16.14
C SER A 74 5.37 -3.58 -16.85
N LEU A 75 6.24 -2.88 -16.11
CA LEU A 75 7.51 -2.38 -16.62
C LEU A 75 8.67 -3.18 -15.99
N PRO A 76 9.81 -3.35 -16.70
CA PRO A 76 10.92 -4.16 -16.19
C PRO A 76 11.49 -3.69 -14.83
N GLU A 77 11.41 -2.38 -14.56
CA GLU A 77 11.94 -1.74 -13.35
C GLU A 77 10.89 -1.54 -12.25
N ASP A 78 9.59 -1.67 -12.59
CA ASP A 78 8.47 -1.49 -11.66
C ASP A 78 7.31 -2.41 -12.05
N ALA A 79 6.99 -3.35 -11.15
CA ALA A 79 6.09 -4.47 -11.42
C ALA A 79 4.70 -4.03 -11.90
N ALA A 80 4.22 -2.84 -11.52
CA ALA A 80 3.13 -2.14 -12.19
C ALA A 80 2.86 -0.75 -11.54
N PRO A 81 3.43 0.35 -12.06
CA PRO A 81 3.24 1.68 -11.48
C PRO A 81 1.76 2.10 -11.45
N GLY A 82 0.97 1.65 -12.42
CA GLY A 82 -0.47 1.93 -12.48
C GLY A 82 -1.25 1.36 -11.31
N TRP A 83 -1.02 0.09 -10.93
CA TRP A 83 -1.68 -0.54 -9.79
C TRP A 83 -1.33 0.16 -8.47
N GLN A 84 -0.03 0.42 -8.25
CA GLN A 84 0.45 1.12 -7.07
C GLN A 84 -0.12 2.54 -6.97
N SER A 85 -0.13 3.28 -8.07
CA SER A 85 -0.70 4.62 -8.12
C SER A 85 -2.19 4.63 -7.79
N VAL A 86 -2.98 3.74 -8.42
CA VAL A 86 -4.41 3.64 -8.15
C VAL A 86 -4.67 3.32 -6.68
N ALA A 87 -3.86 2.47 -6.04
CA ALA A 87 -4.00 2.17 -4.61
C ALA A 87 -3.90 3.40 -3.69
N THR A 88 -3.21 4.47 -4.12
CA THR A 88 -3.08 5.71 -3.34
C THR A 88 -4.27 6.66 -3.47
N ARG A 89 -5.25 6.33 -4.32
CA ARG A 89 -6.46 7.14 -4.52
C ARG A 89 -7.45 6.98 -3.37
N ARG A 90 -8.34 7.97 -3.23
CA ARG A 90 -9.51 7.89 -2.33
C ARG A 90 -10.61 6.97 -2.87
N ASP A 91 -10.65 6.76 -4.19
CA ASP A 91 -11.66 6.02 -4.92
C ASP A 91 -11.00 4.99 -5.87
N PRO A 92 -10.23 4.02 -5.36
CA PRO A 92 -9.42 3.15 -6.21
C PRO A 92 -10.24 2.13 -7.01
N GLU A 93 -11.44 1.76 -6.54
CA GLU A 93 -12.21 0.63 -7.09
C GLU A 93 -12.57 0.75 -8.58
N PRO A 94 -13.03 1.89 -9.13
CA PRO A 94 -13.37 1.99 -10.54
C PRO A 94 -12.16 1.75 -11.44
N MET A 95 -10.99 2.27 -11.06
CA MET A 95 -9.76 2.07 -11.83
C MET A 95 -9.15 0.69 -11.64
N PHE A 96 -9.26 0.08 -10.45
CA PHE A 96 -8.91 -1.33 -10.27
C PHE A 96 -9.78 -2.26 -11.12
N SER A 97 -11.09 -1.99 -11.18
CA SER A 97 -12.02 -2.74 -12.02
C SER A 97 -11.67 -2.58 -13.50
N TRP A 98 -11.30 -1.36 -13.92
CA TRP A 98 -10.82 -1.12 -15.28
C TRP A 98 -9.53 -1.88 -15.58
N LEU A 99 -8.50 -1.81 -14.71
CA LEU A 99 -7.23 -2.53 -14.86
C LEU A 99 -7.45 -4.04 -14.98
N LEU A 100 -8.35 -4.61 -14.17
CA LEU A 100 -8.68 -6.03 -14.24
C LEU A 100 -9.39 -6.37 -15.56
N SER A 101 -10.37 -5.55 -15.96
CA SER A 101 -11.13 -5.75 -17.20
C SER A 101 -10.29 -5.58 -18.48
N SER A 102 -9.22 -4.79 -18.41
CA SER A 102 -8.27 -4.59 -19.51
C SER A 102 -7.25 -5.72 -19.64
N GLY A 103 -7.31 -6.73 -18.76
CA GLY A 103 -6.44 -7.91 -18.77
C GLY A 103 -5.18 -7.76 -17.93
N SER A 104 -4.98 -6.62 -17.24
CA SER A 104 -3.91 -6.47 -16.26
C SER A 104 -4.24 -7.25 -14.99
N LYS A 105 -3.20 -7.68 -14.28
CA LYS A 105 -3.32 -8.41 -13.01
C LYS A 105 -2.62 -7.61 -11.90
N PRO A 106 -3.15 -7.65 -10.67
CA PRO A 106 -2.42 -7.11 -9.53
C PRO A 106 -1.02 -7.74 -9.44
N PRO A 107 0.03 -6.95 -9.12
CA PRO A 107 1.36 -7.49 -8.94
C PRO A 107 1.42 -8.46 -7.75
N GLU A 108 2.44 -9.31 -7.72
CA GLU A 108 2.68 -10.15 -6.55
C GLU A 108 2.98 -9.29 -5.31
N GLY A 109 2.46 -9.67 -4.15
CA GLY A 109 2.66 -8.90 -2.92
C GLY A 109 1.84 -7.60 -2.85
N PHE A 110 0.84 -7.41 -3.72
CA PHE A 110 0.13 -6.14 -3.82
C PHE A 110 -0.67 -5.81 -2.55
N LEU A 111 -1.23 -6.81 -1.86
CA LEU A 111 -1.90 -6.54 -0.58
C LEU A 111 -0.89 -6.13 0.49
N THR A 112 0.29 -6.73 0.48
CA THR A 112 1.41 -6.31 1.34
C THR A 112 1.80 -4.86 1.06
N TYR A 113 1.95 -4.46 -0.21
CA TYR A 113 2.21 -3.07 -0.60
C TYR A 113 1.14 -2.12 -0.05
N ILE A 114 -0.14 -2.46 -0.22
CA ILE A 114 -1.28 -1.68 0.30
C ILE A 114 -1.21 -1.52 1.81
N ALA A 115 -0.87 -2.59 2.53
CA ALA A 115 -0.76 -2.56 3.98
C ALA A 115 0.41 -1.69 4.44
N THR A 116 1.59 -1.82 3.81
CA THR A 116 2.78 -1.00 4.11
C THR A 116 2.53 0.50 3.91
N HIS A 117 1.73 0.87 2.91
CA HIS A 117 1.43 2.28 2.59
C HIS A 117 0.10 2.76 3.21
N ASN A 118 -0.54 1.93 4.03
CA ASN A 118 -1.81 2.24 4.70
C ASN A 118 -2.92 2.71 3.72
N CYS A 119 -2.99 2.10 2.53
CA CYS A 119 -4.00 2.40 1.51
C CYS A 119 -5.35 1.73 1.85
N THR A 120 -6.02 2.20 2.91
CA THR A 120 -7.20 1.57 3.49
C THR A 120 -8.37 1.41 2.51
N GLU A 121 -8.57 2.39 1.64
CA GLU A 121 -9.60 2.42 0.61
C GLU A 121 -9.37 1.34 -0.45
N ALA A 122 -8.10 1.00 -0.72
CA ALA A 122 -7.72 -0.04 -1.68
C ALA A 122 -7.84 -1.46 -1.11
N ALA A 123 -7.61 -1.62 0.20
CA ALA A 123 -7.49 -2.93 0.83
C ALA A 123 -8.73 -3.81 0.67
N THR A 124 -9.92 -3.26 0.87
CA THR A 124 -11.18 -4.02 0.81
C THR A 124 -11.37 -4.67 -0.55
N TRP A 125 -11.27 -3.89 -1.62
CA TRP A 125 -11.41 -4.38 -2.99
C TRP A 125 -10.33 -5.42 -3.30
N VAL A 126 -9.07 -5.14 -2.96
CA VAL A 126 -7.95 -6.03 -3.27
C VAL A 126 -8.08 -7.38 -2.57
N MET A 127 -8.54 -7.40 -1.32
CA MET A 127 -8.78 -8.64 -0.58
C MET A 127 -9.88 -9.50 -1.23
N ASP A 128 -10.88 -8.89 -1.84
CA ASP A 128 -11.93 -9.66 -2.53
C ASP A 128 -11.42 -10.29 -3.85
N HIS A 129 -10.28 -9.80 -4.38
CA HIS A 129 -9.71 -10.26 -5.65
C HIS A 129 -8.39 -11.06 -5.51
N ILE A 130 -7.64 -10.88 -4.42
CA ILE A 130 -6.39 -11.62 -4.16
C ILE A 130 -6.68 -12.92 -3.39
N LYS A 131 -6.15 -14.03 -3.93
CA LYS A 131 -6.32 -15.38 -3.36
C LYS A 131 -5.08 -15.93 -2.64
N SER A 132 -3.95 -15.22 -2.68
CA SER A 132 -2.71 -15.67 -2.04
C SER A 132 -2.81 -15.53 -0.52
N GLN A 133 -2.87 -16.67 0.19
CA GLN A 133 -2.84 -16.67 1.66
C GLN A 133 -1.55 -16.04 2.21
N GLN A 134 -0.41 -16.29 1.55
CA GLN A 134 0.88 -15.72 1.97
C GLN A 134 0.91 -14.20 1.87
N ASP A 135 0.35 -13.61 0.81
CA ASP A 135 0.30 -12.15 0.65
C ASP A 135 -0.56 -11.52 1.75
N TRP A 136 -1.68 -12.16 2.13
CA TRP A 136 -2.47 -11.67 3.25
C TRP A 136 -1.76 -11.82 4.60
N CYS A 137 -1.04 -12.91 4.84
CA CYS A 137 -0.22 -13.05 6.05
C CYS A 137 0.81 -11.91 6.11
N ASN A 138 1.54 -11.68 5.02
CA ASN A 138 2.55 -10.62 4.94
C ASN A 138 1.93 -9.23 5.14
N ALA A 139 0.75 -8.99 4.56
CA ALA A 139 0.02 -7.73 4.74
C ALA A 139 -0.43 -7.52 6.19
N ALA A 140 -0.92 -8.57 6.86
CA ALA A 140 -1.26 -8.50 8.29
C ALA A 140 -0.02 -8.17 9.14
N LEU A 141 1.13 -8.79 8.85
CA LEU A 141 2.39 -8.52 9.54
C LEU A 141 2.92 -7.11 9.26
N ALA A 142 2.79 -6.61 8.04
CA ALA A 142 3.17 -5.24 7.68
C ALA A 142 2.29 -4.21 8.40
N ALA A 143 0.97 -4.41 8.41
CA ALA A 143 0.04 -3.56 9.15
C ALA A 143 0.26 -3.66 10.67
N ALA A 144 0.66 -4.81 11.19
CA ALA A 144 0.99 -5.01 12.60
C ALA A 144 2.22 -4.19 13.02
N GLU A 145 3.26 -4.15 12.19
CA GLU A 145 4.56 -3.54 12.50
C GLU A 145 4.56 -2.01 12.55
N SER A 146 3.79 -1.30 11.72
CA SER A 146 3.75 0.16 11.83
C SER A 146 3.07 0.59 13.14
N ALA A 147 3.49 1.65 13.81
CA ALA A 147 2.86 2.09 15.06
C ALA A 147 1.94 3.32 14.86
N ASP A 148 1.10 3.34 13.81
CA ASP A 148 0.22 4.48 13.52
C ASP A 148 -1.27 4.11 13.48
N GLU A 149 -2.14 5.13 13.51
CA GLU A 149 -3.59 4.93 13.48
C GLU A 149 -4.06 4.21 12.21
N ARG A 150 -3.54 4.59 11.03
CA ARG A 150 -3.98 4.02 9.76
C ARG A 150 -3.62 2.54 9.64
N SER A 151 -2.47 2.15 10.18
CA SER A 151 -2.05 0.75 10.25
C SER A 151 -2.91 -0.06 11.23
N THR A 152 -3.49 0.58 12.25
CA THR A 152 -4.50 -0.03 13.11
C THR A 152 -5.78 -0.30 12.34
N THR A 153 -6.26 0.68 11.57
CA THR A 153 -7.42 0.52 10.68
C THR A 153 -7.17 -0.57 9.62
N MET A 154 -5.99 -0.58 9.00
CA MET A 154 -5.59 -1.60 8.04
C MET A 154 -5.64 -3.00 8.65
N LEU A 155 -5.07 -3.19 9.85
CA LEU A 155 -5.10 -4.46 10.55
C LEU A 155 -6.53 -4.90 10.91
N ALA A 156 -7.39 -3.94 11.30
CA ALA A 156 -8.82 -4.18 11.56
C ALA A 156 -9.61 -4.59 10.31
N ILE A 157 -9.15 -4.22 9.11
CA ILE A 157 -9.73 -4.70 7.84
C ILE A 157 -9.21 -6.10 7.52
N ILE A 158 -7.89 -6.31 7.62
CA ILE A 158 -7.24 -7.55 7.16
C ILE A 158 -7.59 -8.75 8.05
N LEU A 159 -7.39 -8.65 9.37
CA LEU A 159 -7.47 -9.82 10.26
C LEU A 159 -8.86 -10.47 10.30
N PRO A 160 -9.99 -9.73 10.43
CA PRO A 160 -11.31 -10.36 10.44
C PRO A 160 -11.64 -11.10 9.14
N LYS A 161 -11.34 -10.48 7.99
CA LYS A 161 -11.54 -11.13 6.68
C LYS A 161 -10.60 -12.34 6.52
N PHE A 162 -9.36 -12.26 7.01
CA PHE A 162 -8.42 -13.40 6.99
C PHE A 162 -8.96 -14.56 7.83
N ALA A 163 -9.39 -14.27 9.06
CA ALA A 163 -9.96 -15.24 9.98
C ALA A 163 -11.17 -15.94 9.38
N ALA A 164 -12.08 -15.18 8.75
CA ALA A 164 -13.25 -15.73 8.08
C ALA A 164 -12.90 -16.65 6.90
N LYS A 165 -11.81 -16.38 6.19
CA LYS A 165 -11.42 -17.10 4.97
C LYS A 165 -10.55 -18.34 5.23
N TRP A 166 -9.63 -18.26 6.19
CA TRP A 166 -8.62 -19.30 6.43
C TRP A 166 -8.42 -19.69 7.89
N GLY A 167 -9.03 -18.95 8.83
CA GLY A 167 -8.74 -19.07 10.26
C GLY A 167 -7.39 -18.47 10.63
N ILE A 168 -7.29 -17.91 11.85
CA ILE A 168 -6.02 -17.42 12.39
C ILE A 168 -5.41 -18.55 13.22
N GLY A 169 -4.36 -19.18 12.69
CA GLY A 169 -3.56 -20.14 13.44
C GLY A 169 -2.71 -19.47 14.52
N GLN A 170 -2.27 -20.25 15.51
CA GLN A 170 -1.45 -19.77 16.63
C GLN A 170 -0.14 -19.09 16.17
N THR A 171 0.49 -19.59 15.11
CA THR A 171 1.74 -19.00 14.56
C THR A 171 1.52 -17.58 14.08
N LEU A 172 0.50 -17.34 13.24
CA LEU A 172 0.20 -16.00 12.73
C LEU A 172 -0.21 -15.06 13.86
N ALA A 173 -1.01 -15.53 14.82
CA ALA A 173 -1.39 -14.74 15.98
C ALA A 173 -0.15 -14.27 16.76
N ARG A 174 0.79 -15.19 17.02
CA ARG A 174 2.05 -14.88 17.70
C ARG A 174 2.91 -13.90 16.91
N ASP A 175 3.07 -14.11 15.62
CA ASP A 175 3.90 -13.26 14.76
C ASP A 175 3.34 -11.83 14.67
N VAL A 176 2.00 -11.69 14.62
CA VAL A 176 1.33 -10.39 14.68
C VAL A 176 1.63 -9.68 15.99
N VAL A 177 1.52 -10.36 17.15
CA VAL A 177 1.85 -9.75 18.45
C VAL A 177 3.32 -9.32 18.51
N ILE A 178 4.24 -10.16 18.05
CA ILE A 178 5.68 -9.83 18.00
C ILE A 178 5.91 -8.59 17.13
N LYS A 179 5.27 -8.52 15.96
CA LYS A 179 5.39 -7.37 15.05
C LYS A 179 4.84 -6.09 15.65
N ILE A 180 3.67 -6.14 16.30
CA ILE A 180 3.09 -4.98 17.01
C ILE A 180 4.08 -4.45 18.06
N VAL A 181 4.57 -5.34 18.93
CA VAL A 181 5.41 -4.92 20.07
C VAL A 181 6.78 -4.42 19.60
N ARG A 182 7.42 -5.08 18.63
CA ARG A 182 8.67 -4.58 18.06
C ARG A 182 8.48 -3.23 17.39
N GLY A 183 7.45 -3.11 16.55
CA GLY A 183 7.13 -1.89 15.82
C GLY A 183 6.98 -0.68 16.72
N VAL A 184 6.16 -0.81 17.78
CA VAL A 184 5.96 0.29 18.73
C VAL A 184 7.23 0.60 19.53
N CYS A 185 8.00 -0.41 19.97
CA CYS A 185 9.26 -0.19 20.68
C CYS A 185 10.30 0.51 19.81
N ASP A 186 10.44 0.12 18.54
CA ASP A 186 11.38 0.72 17.59
C ASP A 186 10.99 2.16 17.25
N ASP A 187 9.69 2.46 17.11
CA ASP A 187 9.20 3.82 16.91
C ASP A 187 9.43 4.71 18.14
N VAL A 188 9.17 4.17 19.35
CA VAL A 188 9.44 4.85 20.62
C VAL A 188 10.92 5.14 20.79
N ALA A 189 11.81 4.20 20.44
CA ALA A 189 13.26 4.40 20.51
C ALA A 189 13.78 5.52 19.60
N LYS A 190 13.03 5.87 18.53
CA LYS A 190 13.37 6.96 17.61
C LYS A 190 12.78 8.32 18.03
N CYS A 191 11.88 8.35 19.01
CA CYS A 191 11.16 9.56 19.40
C CYS A 191 11.58 10.00 20.82
N ASP A 192 12.13 11.20 20.96
CA ASP A 192 12.50 11.77 22.26
C ASP A 192 11.32 12.46 23.00
N LEU A 193 10.10 12.41 22.44
CA LEU A 193 8.95 13.17 22.94
C LEU A 193 7.95 12.30 23.71
N PRO A 194 7.77 12.53 25.03
CA PRO A 194 6.89 11.73 25.89
C PRO A 194 5.43 11.63 25.44
N MET A 195 4.91 12.69 24.80
CA MET A 195 3.51 12.77 24.38
C MET A 195 3.19 11.83 23.20
N ILE A 196 4.19 11.47 22.39
CA ILE A 196 4.03 10.52 21.28
C ILE A 196 3.86 9.09 21.80
N PHE A 197 4.38 8.77 23.00
CA PHE A 197 4.33 7.40 23.52
C PHE A 197 2.93 6.91 23.84
N VAL A 198 2.04 7.77 24.32
CA VAL A 198 0.68 7.38 24.72
C VAL A 198 -0.13 6.93 23.51
N ASP A 199 -0.12 7.71 22.43
CA ASP A 199 -0.85 7.37 21.20
C ASP A 199 -0.31 6.08 20.57
N LYS A 200 1.03 5.94 20.53
CA LYS A 200 1.72 4.75 19.99
C LYS A 200 1.36 3.50 20.78
N GLU A 201 1.33 3.59 22.11
CA GLU A 201 0.91 2.51 22.98
C GLU A 201 -0.58 2.17 22.79
N ASP A 202 -1.45 3.16 22.66
CA ASP A 202 -2.88 2.97 22.40
C ASP A 202 -3.15 2.28 21.06
N TYR A 203 -2.41 2.62 20.00
CA TYR A 203 -2.49 1.91 18.73
C TYR A 203 -2.07 0.44 18.87
N ALA A 204 -0.96 0.17 19.56
CA ALA A 204 -0.52 -1.19 19.81
C ALA A 204 -1.57 -2.00 20.59
N ILE A 205 -2.13 -1.45 21.66
CA ILE A 205 -3.20 -2.09 22.44
C ILE A 205 -4.44 -2.36 21.57
N LYS A 206 -4.88 -1.39 20.76
CA LYS A 206 -6.00 -1.59 19.82
C LYS A 206 -5.74 -2.76 18.87
N LYS A 207 -4.52 -2.88 18.33
CA LYS A 207 -4.13 -4.00 17.45
C LYS A 207 -4.14 -5.35 18.15
N ILE A 208 -3.64 -5.42 19.39
CA ILE A 208 -3.72 -6.64 20.21
C ILE A 208 -5.18 -7.05 20.45
N ARG A 209 -6.06 -6.08 20.67
CA ARG A 209 -7.50 -6.35 20.85
C ARG A 209 -8.18 -6.83 19.58
N ILE A 210 -7.82 -6.28 18.40
CA ILE A 210 -8.31 -6.72 17.09
C ILE A 210 -8.03 -8.21 16.84
N LEU A 211 -6.87 -8.71 17.28
CA LEU A 211 -6.50 -10.11 17.11
C LEU A 211 -7.45 -11.08 17.85
N GLY A 212 -8.19 -10.60 18.86
CA GLY A 212 -9.05 -11.42 19.71
C GLY A 212 -8.25 -12.44 20.51
N GLY A 213 -8.88 -13.19 21.43
CA GLY A 213 -8.25 -14.24 22.25
C GLY A 213 -7.69 -15.45 21.48
N SER A 214 -7.40 -15.30 20.18
CA SER A 214 -6.81 -16.29 19.28
C SER A 214 -5.35 -16.63 19.64
N THR A 215 -4.73 -15.85 20.52
CA THR A 215 -3.46 -16.16 21.17
C THR A 215 -3.75 -17.11 22.33
N GLY A 216 -3.64 -18.42 22.12
CA GLY A 216 -3.78 -19.39 23.21
C GLY A 216 -2.86 -19.08 24.40
N GLU A 217 -3.27 -19.55 25.58
CA GLU A 217 -2.61 -19.30 26.87
C GLU A 217 -1.08 -19.60 26.79
N GLY A 218 -0.26 -18.61 27.15
CA GLY A 218 1.16 -18.81 27.49
C GLY A 218 2.27 -18.25 26.58
N HIS A 219 2.01 -17.62 25.43
CA HIS A 219 3.07 -17.47 24.40
C HIS A 219 3.54 -16.05 24.03
N VAL A 220 3.44 -15.07 24.95
CA VAL A 220 4.00 -13.72 24.75
C VAL A 220 4.86 -13.20 25.92
N VAL A 221 5.39 -14.11 26.75
CA VAL A 221 6.21 -13.80 27.94
C VAL A 221 7.50 -13.01 27.61
N GLY A 222 7.96 -13.02 26.37
CA GLY A 222 9.09 -12.17 25.94
C GLY A 222 8.69 -10.74 25.59
N MET A 223 7.44 -10.51 25.14
CA MET A 223 7.04 -9.21 24.63
C MET A 223 6.50 -8.28 25.73
N ASN A 224 5.89 -8.80 26.80
CA ASN A 224 5.55 -7.96 27.97
C ASN A 224 6.82 -7.39 28.61
N ILE A 225 7.90 -8.18 28.71
CA ILE A 225 9.22 -7.72 29.19
C ILE A 225 9.78 -6.64 28.26
N MET A 226 9.74 -6.87 26.94
CA MET A 226 10.20 -5.90 25.95
C MET A 226 9.42 -4.57 26.04
N ALA A 227 8.09 -4.64 26.08
CA ALA A 227 7.24 -3.46 26.24
C ALA A 227 7.54 -2.72 27.56
N GLY A 228 7.69 -3.45 28.67
CA GLY A 228 8.07 -2.88 29.97
C GLY A 228 9.42 -2.15 29.93
N ASN A 229 10.43 -2.74 29.29
CA ASN A 229 11.73 -2.11 29.11
C ASN A 229 11.67 -0.83 28.27
N ALA A 230 10.74 -0.77 27.31
CA ALA A 230 10.45 0.41 26.50
C ALA A 230 9.52 1.42 27.21
N ARG A 231 9.18 1.20 28.50
CA ARG A 231 8.26 2.02 29.30
C ARG A 231 6.81 2.04 28.78
N LEU A 232 6.42 1.03 28.01
CA LEU A 232 5.06 0.80 27.50
C LEU A 232 4.29 -0.09 28.50
N TYR A 233 4.00 0.46 29.68
CA TYR A 233 3.45 -0.28 30.81
C TYR A 233 2.01 -0.79 30.56
N ARG A 234 1.16 -0.02 29.88
CA ARG A 234 -0.22 -0.41 29.57
C ARG A 234 -0.24 -1.55 28.56
N LEU A 235 0.64 -1.51 27.57
CA LEU A 235 0.82 -2.60 26.61
C LEU A 235 1.34 -3.86 27.29
N ALA A 236 2.34 -3.72 28.18
CA ALA A 236 2.85 -4.86 28.96
C ALA A 236 1.73 -5.53 29.78
N LEU A 237 0.89 -4.75 30.46
CA LEU A 237 -0.28 -5.23 31.20
C LEU A 237 -1.32 -5.90 30.30
N GLU A 238 -1.63 -5.31 29.14
CA GLU A 238 -2.57 -5.89 28.18
C GLU A 238 -2.09 -7.27 27.68
N LEU A 239 -0.78 -7.43 27.46
CA LEU A 239 -0.17 -8.71 27.08
C LEU A 239 -0.19 -9.75 28.21
N GLU A 240 -0.11 -9.32 29.47
CA GLU A 240 -0.21 -10.20 30.64
C GLU A 240 -1.63 -10.70 30.87
N ASN A 241 -2.63 -9.84 30.65
CA ASN A 241 -4.06 -10.20 30.77
C ASN A 241 -4.54 -11.17 29.67
N LYS A 242 -3.71 -11.43 28.65
CA LYS A 242 -3.97 -12.38 27.56
C LYS A 242 -3.24 -13.72 27.75
N LYS A 243 -2.58 -13.93 28.89
CA LYS A 243 -2.04 -15.23 29.31
C LYS A 243 -3.15 -16.16 29.72
#